data_AF-A0A944V585-F1
#
_entry.id   AF-A0A944V585-F1
#
_cell.length_a   1.000
_cell.length_b   1.000
_cell.length_c   1.000
_cell.angle_alpha   90.00
_cell.angle_beta   90.00
_cell.angle_gamma   90.00
#
_symmetry.space_group_name_H-M   'P 1'
#
loop_
_entity.id
_entity.type
_entity.pdbx_description
1 polymer ?
#
loop_
_entity_poly.entity_id
_entity_poly.type
_entity_poly.pdbx_seq_one_letter_code
_entity_poly.pdbx_strand_id
1 'polypeptide(L)'
;YIMAQKFDILSIMPVLIVEKMGPHFAIGDTCFSWEEDSAVFNPIDNKEITARDNERSILRKEDASKAYTNCHTDITLPYDDLDFITAITKDDENIDIIRDGRFVVQGTEELNIPLDEWESK
;
A
#
# COMPACT_ATOMS: atom_id res chain seq x y z
N TYR A 1 11.83 -9.64 0.60
CA TYR A 1 12.92 -9.37 1.57
C TYR A 1 14.10 -10.35 1.54
N ILE A 2 14.08 -11.46 0.79
CA ILE A 2 15.10 -12.53 0.87
C ILE A 2 16.54 -12.04 0.63
N MET A 3 16.78 -11.25 -0.44
CA MET A 3 18.11 -10.69 -0.70
C MET A 3 18.57 -9.75 0.42
N ALA A 4 17.65 -8.97 0.99
CA ALA A 4 17.96 -8.04 2.05
C ALA A 4 18.42 -8.75 3.34
N GLN A 5 17.72 -9.83 3.73
CA GLN A 5 18.07 -10.64 4.89
C GLN A 5 19.34 -11.45 4.65
N LYS A 6 19.48 -12.09 3.48
CA LYS A 6 20.64 -12.94 3.15
C LYS A 6 21.97 -12.18 3.22
N PHE A 7 21.97 -10.91 2.84
CA PHE A 7 23.17 -10.08 2.80
C PHE A 7 23.23 -9.04 3.94
N ASP A 8 22.25 -9.01 4.83
CA ASP A 8 22.12 -8.03 5.92
C ASP A 8 22.22 -6.57 5.42
N ILE A 9 21.53 -6.27 4.31
CA ILE A 9 21.58 -4.96 3.64
C ILE A 9 20.30 -4.14 3.78
N LEU A 10 19.38 -4.55 4.66
CA LEU A 10 18.08 -3.87 4.79
C LEU A 10 18.23 -2.39 5.13
N SER A 11 19.18 -2.05 6.00
CA SER A 11 19.45 -0.68 6.46
C SER A 11 20.03 0.25 5.39
N ILE A 12 20.59 -0.30 4.31
CA ILE A 12 21.22 0.48 3.23
C ILE A 12 20.40 0.46 1.94
N MET A 13 19.28 -0.26 1.90
CA MET A 13 18.42 -0.28 0.73
C MET A 13 17.66 1.05 0.58
N PRO A 14 17.54 1.59 -0.65
CA PRO A 14 16.67 2.71 -0.93
C PRO A 14 15.22 2.39 -0.56
N VAL A 15 14.49 3.39 -0.05
CA VAL A 15 13.06 3.28 0.30
C VAL A 15 12.24 2.72 -0.87
N LEU A 16 12.53 3.13 -2.10
CA LEU A 16 11.89 2.64 -3.33
C LEU A 16 11.94 1.12 -3.52
N ILE A 17 12.91 0.44 -2.91
CA ILE A 17 13.01 -1.03 -2.96
C ILE A 17 12.29 -1.63 -1.75
N VAL A 18 12.46 -1.02 -0.57
CA VAL A 18 11.85 -1.49 0.68
C VAL A 18 10.32 -1.47 0.58
N GLU A 19 9.73 -0.40 0.05
CA GLU A 19 8.27 -0.26 -0.14
C GLU A 19 7.64 -1.36 -1.01
N LYS A 20 8.43 -2.02 -1.86
CA LYS A 20 7.97 -3.10 -2.73
C LYS A 20 8.10 -4.48 -2.08
N MET A 21 8.60 -4.55 -0.85
CA MET A 21 8.78 -5.83 -0.14
C MET A 21 7.56 -6.27 0.67
N GLY A 22 6.56 -5.41 0.81
CA GLY A 22 5.33 -5.68 1.55
C GLY A 22 4.29 -4.59 1.36
N PRO A 23 3.12 -4.74 1.99
CA PRO A 23 2.15 -3.66 2.06
C PRO A 23 2.81 -2.46 2.74
N HIS A 24 2.48 -1.25 2.29
CA HIS A 24 2.94 -0.03 2.93
C HIS A 24 1.78 0.96 3.03
N PHE A 25 1.93 1.90 3.94
CA PHE A 25 1.09 3.08 4.02
C PHE A 25 1.98 4.31 4.09
N ALA A 26 1.46 5.45 3.67
CA ALA A 26 2.19 6.70 3.68
C ALA A 26 1.60 7.67 4.70
N ILE A 27 2.48 8.43 5.37
CA ILE A 27 2.11 9.57 6.21
C ILE A 27 2.44 10.85 5.44
N GLY A 28 1.48 11.78 5.39
CA GLY A 28 1.64 13.09 4.77
C GLY A 28 0.71 13.28 3.57
N ASP A 29 1.26 13.85 2.51
CA ASP A 29 0.51 14.18 1.29
C ASP A 29 0.22 12.91 0.48
N THR A 30 -0.84 12.92 -0.32
CA THR A 30 -1.15 11.79 -1.20
C THR A 30 -0.23 11.81 -2.43
N CYS A 31 -0.14 10.70 -3.16
CA CYS A 31 0.58 10.64 -4.45
C CYS A 31 -0.02 11.57 -5.52
N PHE A 32 -1.16 12.19 -5.24
CA PHE A 32 -1.91 13.07 -6.14
C PHE A 32 -1.87 14.53 -5.71
N SER A 33 -0.89 14.92 -4.89
CA SER A 33 -0.72 16.29 -4.44
C SER A 33 -0.78 17.28 -5.61
N TRP A 34 -1.69 18.25 -5.55
CA TRP A 34 -1.97 19.24 -6.61
C TRP A 34 -2.69 18.71 -7.86
N GLU A 35 -2.99 17.42 -7.91
CA GLU A 35 -3.65 16.75 -9.03
C GLU A 35 -4.95 16.05 -8.60
N GLU A 36 -5.44 16.27 -7.38
CA GLU A 36 -6.60 15.57 -6.83
C GLU A 36 -7.88 15.82 -7.65
N ASP A 37 -8.00 16.99 -8.28
CA ASP A 37 -9.15 17.39 -9.09
C ASP A 37 -9.01 17.00 -10.58
N SER A 38 -7.87 16.45 -10.99
CA SER A 38 -7.62 15.98 -12.36
C SER A 38 -7.86 14.50 -12.45
N ALA A 39 -8.78 14.04 -13.31
CA ALA A 39 -9.05 12.61 -13.53
C ALA A 39 -7.76 11.83 -13.88
N VAL A 40 -7.41 10.85 -13.03
CA VAL A 40 -6.28 9.94 -13.27
C VAL A 40 -6.81 8.54 -13.47
N PHE A 41 -6.32 7.84 -14.50
CA PHE A 41 -6.76 6.50 -14.85
C PHE A 41 -5.60 5.51 -14.71
N ASN A 42 -5.90 4.32 -14.17
CA ASN A 42 -4.96 3.22 -14.16
C ASN A 42 -4.65 2.80 -15.62
N PRO A 43 -3.38 2.78 -16.06
CA PRO A 43 -3.04 2.50 -17.46
C PRO A 43 -3.32 1.04 -17.87
N ILE A 44 -3.48 0.12 -16.93
CA ILE A 44 -3.71 -1.31 -17.20
C ILE A 44 -5.19 -1.59 -17.48
N ASP A 45 -6.10 -1.07 -16.65
CA ASP A 45 -7.53 -1.39 -16.73
C ASP A 45 -8.44 -0.18 -17.02
N ASN A 46 -7.84 1.01 -17.21
CA ASN A 46 -8.50 2.27 -17.51
C ASN A 46 -9.58 2.67 -16.48
N LYS A 47 -9.51 2.16 -15.24
CA LYS A 47 -10.38 2.60 -14.16
C LYS A 47 -9.87 3.91 -13.58
N GLU A 48 -10.79 4.83 -13.27
CA GLU A 48 -10.44 6.08 -12.58
C GLU A 48 -9.97 5.78 -11.15
N ILE A 49 -8.88 6.43 -10.75
CA ILE A 49 -8.38 6.38 -9.39
C ILE A 49 -9.17 7.37 -8.54
N THR A 50 -9.95 6.86 -7.58
CA THR A 50 -10.88 7.66 -6.79
C THR A 50 -10.33 8.08 -5.41
N ALA A 51 -9.44 7.28 -4.81
CA ALA A 51 -8.85 7.56 -3.50
C ALA A 51 -7.66 8.54 -3.60
N ARG A 52 -7.96 9.82 -3.88
CA ARG A 52 -6.96 10.90 -4.06
C ARG A 52 -6.92 11.93 -2.92
N ASP A 53 -8.01 12.00 -2.17
CA ASP A 53 -8.18 12.93 -1.05
C ASP A 53 -7.92 12.26 0.30
N ASN A 54 -7.41 13.03 1.26
CA ASN A 54 -7.37 12.71 2.68
C ASN A 54 -7.86 13.90 3.53
N GLU A 55 -7.78 13.80 4.86
CA GLU A 55 -8.26 14.84 5.78
C GLU A 55 -7.52 16.18 5.67
N ARG A 56 -6.32 16.19 5.07
CA ARG A 56 -5.52 17.41 4.83
C ARG A 56 -5.71 17.93 3.41
N SER A 57 -5.51 17.09 2.39
CA SER A 57 -5.58 17.53 0.99
C SER A 57 -6.96 18.06 0.60
N ILE A 58 -8.04 17.59 1.24
CA ILE A 58 -9.40 18.11 1.03
C ILE A 58 -9.54 19.58 1.39
N LEU A 59 -8.74 20.08 2.35
CA LEU A 59 -8.76 21.47 2.78
C LEU A 59 -8.34 22.43 1.67
N ARG A 60 -7.72 21.96 0.57
CA ARG A 60 -7.37 22.79 -0.60
C ARG A 60 -8.59 23.53 -1.18
N LYS A 61 -9.79 22.94 -1.03
CA LYS A 61 -11.06 23.51 -1.51
C LYS A 61 -11.48 24.75 -0.70
N GLU A 62 -10.95 24.90 0.52
CA GLU A 62 -11.19 26.05 1.39
C GLU A 62 -9.98 26.99 1.46
N ASP A 63 -8.79 26.42 1.70
CA ASP A 63 -7.53 27.12 1.89
C ASP A 63 -6.33 26.22 1.54
N ALA A 64 -5.79 26.41 0.33
CA ALA A 64 -4.66 25.64 -0.19
C ALA A 64 -3.41 25.67 0.70
N SER A 65 -3.22 26.72 1.52
CA SER A 65 -2.06 26.79 2.42
C SER A 65 -2.10 25.75 3.54
N LYS A 66 -3.27 25.16 3.80
CA LYS A 66 -3.46 24.12 4.82
C LYS A 66 -3.46 22.71 4.25
N ALA A 67 -3.41 22.54 2.94
CA ALA A 67 -3.67 21.25 2.30
C ALA A 67 -2.45 20.32 2.28
N TYR A 68 -1.24 20.88 2.24
CA TYR A 68 -0.02 20.11 1.96
C TYR A 68 1.02 20.26 3.07
N THR A 69 1.59 19.13 3.45
CA THR A 69 2.68 18.97 4.42
C THR A 69 4.04 19.02 3.74
N ASN A 70 4.09 18.89 2.41
CA ASN A 70 5.30 18.77 1.60
C ASN A 70 6.17 17.57 2.02
N CYS A 71 5.51 16.50 2.46
CA CYS A 71 6.14 15.26 2.88
C CYS A 71 5.26 14.09 2.49
N HIS A 72 5.89 13.02 2.01
CA HIS A 72 5.26 11.71 1.77
C HIS A 72 6.24 10.68 2.30
N THR A 73 5.89 10.04 3.41
CA THR A 73 6.77 9.08 4.07
C THR A 73 6.13 7.71 4.05
N ASP A 74 6.66 6.82 3.23
CA ASP A 74 6.26 5.42 3.16
C ASP A 74 6.79 4.60 4.35
N ILE A 75 5.90 3.82 4.93
CA ILE A 75 6.20 2.87 6.01
C ILE A 75 5.76 1.49 5.52
N THR A 76 6.73 0.60 5.31
CA THR A 76 6.49 -0.79 4.88
C THR A 76 6.23 -1.69 6.06
N LEU A 77 5.21 -2.55 5.93
CA LEU A 77 4.84 -3.58 6.88
C LEU A 77 5.33 -4.94 6.35
N PRO A 78 6.06 -5.74 7.15
CA PRO A 78 6.43 -7.09 6.76
C PRO A 78 5.20 -8.03 6.83
N TYR A 79 5.08 -8.94 5.86
CA TYR A 79 3.96 -9.90 5.82
C TYR A 79 3.87 -10.77 7.07
N ASP A 80 5.02 -11.19 7.62
CA ASP A 80 5.07 -12.09 8.78
C ASP A 80 4.54 -11.45 10.08
N ASP A 81 4.52 -10.10 10.15
CA ASP A 81 3.96 -9.36 11.30
C ASP A 81 2.51 -8.86 11.04
N LEU A 82 1.95 -9.15 9.87
CA LEU A 82 0.59 -8.75 9.49
C LEU A 82 -0.42 -9.86 9.84
N ASP A 83 -1.21 -9.64 10.90
CA ASP A 83 -2.30 -10.53 11.29
C ASP A 83 -3.38 -10.61 10.20
N PHE A 84 -3.93 -9.46 9.78
CA PHE A 84 -4.90 -9.41 8.67
C PHE A 84 -4.97 -8.04 7.97
N ILE A 85 -5.44 -8.08 6.73
CA ILE A 85 -5.98 -6.93 6.00
C ILE A 85 -7.38 -7.32 5.54
N THR A 86 -8.39 -6.62 6.05
CA THR A 86 -9.81 -6.88 5.75
C THR A 86 -10.42 -5.63 5.12
N ALA A 87 -11.06 -5.80 3.97
CA ALA A 87 -11.92 -4.76 3.39
C ALA A 87 -13.29 -4.81 4.06
N ILE A 88 -13.76 -3.64 4.52
CA ILE A 88 -15.11 -3.46 5.04
C ILE A 88 -15.96 -2.86 3.92
N THR A 89 -16.99 -3.58 3.49
CA THR A 89 -17.87 -3.08 2.43
C THR A 89 -18.86 -2.06 2.99
N LYS A 90 -19.56 -1.35 2.09
CA LYS A 90 -20.66 -0.45 2.44
C LYS A 90 -21.82 -1.14 3.18
N ASP A 91 -21.92 -2.47 3.05
CA ASP A 91 -22.97 -3.30 3.63
C ASP A 91 -22.46 -3.98 4.93
N ASP A 92 -21.36 -3.48 5.51
CA ASP A 92 -20.67 -4.00 6.70
C ASP A 92 -20.19 -5.47 6.56
N GLU A 93 -19.98 -5.93 5.33
CA GLU A 93 -19.36 -7.23 5.07
C GLU A 93 -17.84 -7.12 5.20
N ASN A 94 -17.25 -8.13 5.85
CA ASN A 94 -15.81 -8.26 6.02
C ASN A 94 -15.25 -9.21 4.97
N ILE A 95 -14.39 -8.70 4.09
CA ILE A 95 -13.70 -9.50 3.07
C ILE A 95 -12.21 -9.49 3.41
N ASP A 96 -11.69 -10.63 3.87
CA ASP A 96 -10.26 -10.77 4.12
C ASP A 96 -9.49 -10.75 2.79
N ILE A 97 -8.48 -9.90 2.72
CA ILE A 97 -7.53 -9.81 1.61
C ILE A 97 -6.26 -10.57 1.97
N ILE A 98 -5.75 -10.29 3.17
CA ILE A 98 -4.61 -10.98 3.77
C ILE A 98 -5.02 -11.50 5.15
N ARG A 99 -4.58 -12.72 5.49
CA ARG A 99 -4.72 -13.34 6.82
C ARG A 99 -3.48 -14.18 7.09
N ASP A 100 -2.89 -14.04 8.28
CA ASP A 100 -1.67 -14.78 8.68
C ASP A 100 -0.55 -14.68 7.64
N GLY A 101 -0.28 -13.45 7.14
CA GLY A 101 0.73 -13.19 6.11
C GLY A 101 0.43 -13.73 4.71
N ARG A 102 -0.72 -14.35 4.46
CA ARG A 102 -1.10 -14.96 3.17
C ARG A 102 -2.25 -14.26 2.46
N PHE A 103 -2.28 -14.34 1.14
CA PHE A 103 -3.40 -13.88 0.31
C PHE A 103 -4.57 -14.88 0.39
N VAL A 104 -5.77 -14.40 0.72
CA VAL A 104 -6.95 -15.27 0.96
C VAL A 104 -8.15 -14.98 0.05
N VAL A 105 -8.03 -14.02 -0.87
CA VAL A 105 -9.08 -13.74 -1.86
C VAL A 105 -9.13 -14.89 -2.87
N GLN A 106 -10.33 -15.41 -3.16
CA GLN A 106 -10.52 -16.46 -4.16
C GLN A 106 -9.89 -16.06 -5.51
N GLY A 107 -9.06 -16.92 -6.09
CA GLY A 107 -8.35 -16.66 -7.34
C GLY A 107 -6.98 -16.01 -7.17
N THR A 108 -6.52 -15.79 -5.94
CA THR A 108 -5.17 -15.25 -5.64
C THR A 108 -4.21 -16.32 -5.12
N GLU A 109 -4.57 -17.60 -5.21
CA GLU A 109 -3.80 -18.71 -4.64
C GLU A 109 -2.36 -18.76 -5.18
N GLU A 110 -2.17 -18.43 -6.46
CA GLU A 110 -0.84 -18.38 -7.09
C GLU A 110 0.11 -17.37 -6.44
N LEU A 111 -0.41 -16.31 -5.80
CA LEU A 111 0.41 -15.31 -5.11
C LEU A 111 1.09 -15.87 -3.85
N ASN A 112 0.60 -16.99 -3.31
CA ASN A 112 1.18 -17.65 -2.13
C ASN A 112 2.30 -18.64 -2.50
N ILE A 113 2.45 -19.04 -3.78
CA ILE A 113 3.49 -20.00 -4.19
C ILE A 113 4.90 -19.57 -3.74
N PRO A 114 5.33 -18.29 -3.92
CA PRO A 114 6.65 -17.86 -3.46
C PRO A 114 6.82 -17.88 -1.93
N LEU A 115 5.73 -17.80 -1.16
CA LEU A 115 5.73 -17.86 0.30
C LEU A 115 5.90 -19.32 0.78
N ASP A 116 5.20 -20.26 0.14
CA ASP A 116 5.31 -21.71 0.42
C ASP A 116 6.72 -22.25 0.13
N GLU A 117 7.32 -21.82 -0.98
CA GLU A 117 8.71 -22.17 -1.35
C GLU A 117 9.75 -21.60 -0.38
N TRP A 118 9.37 -20.64 0.45
CA TRP A 118 10.23 -20.06 1.49
C TRP A 118 10.09 -20.82 2.81
N GLU A 119 8.88 -21.10 3.29
CA GLU A 119 8.64 -21.86 4.53
C GLU A 119 9.25 -23.29 4.50
N SER A 120 9.44 -23.84 3.30
CA SER A 120 10.00 -25.18 3.08
C SER A 120 11.54 -25.25 3.09
N LYS A 121 12.24 -24.13 3.31
CA LYS A 121 13.71 -24.05 3.38
C LYS A 121 14.23 -23.87 4.81
#